data_AF-A0A842TWP8-F1
#
_entry.id   AF-A0A842TWP8-F1
#
_cell.length_a   1.000
_cell.length_b   1.000
_cell.length_c   1.000
_cell.angle_alpha   90.00
_cell.angle_beta   90.00
_cell.angle_gamma   90.00
#
_symmetry.space_group_name_H-M   'P 1'
#
loop_
_entity.id
_entity.type
_entity.pdbx_description
1 polymer ?
#
loop_
_entity_poly.entity_id
_entity_poly.type
_entity_poly.pdbx_seq_one_letter_code
_entity_poly.pdbx_strand_id
1 'polypeptide(L)'
;MKRIKDKIDEINRFLDELKEIFPENYEMYDSDLKTKAACERYFEKIIESAVDLAFIFIKIKKLPVPQDDADSFKILEKNKIIDKELSENLIKAKGMRNIIIHQYGKIDDELVFDAIENKLEKDISEFVKKIENDK
;
A
#
# COMPACT_ATOMS: atom_id res chain seq x y z
N MET A 1 -14.95 -5.49 13.48
CA MET A 1 -15.11 -4.02 13.42
C MET A 1 -13.96 -3.28 14.09
N LYS A 2 -13.68 -3.47 15.40
CA LYS A 2 -12.54 -2.81 16.08
C LYS A 2 -11.20 -2.98 15.33
N ARG A 3 -10.84 -4.22 14.96
CA ARG A 3 -9.62 -4.53 14.19
C ARG A 3 -9.50 -3.89 12.79
N ILE A 4 -10.63 -3.63 12.11
CA ILE A 4 -10.60 -2.93 10.80
C ILE A 4 -10.26 -1.46 11.04
N LYS A 5 -10.97 -0.82 11.98
CA LYS A 5 -10.74 0.58 12.31
C LYS A 5 -9.31 0.82 12.80
N ASP A 6 -8.81 -0.02 13.71
CA ASP A 6 -7.43 0.10 14.21
C ASP A 6 -6.41 0.04 13.07
N LYS A 7 -6.65 -0.80 12.05
CA LYS A 7 -5.76 -0.94 10.88
C LYS A 7 -5.88 0.24 9.91
N ILE A 8 -7.07 0.79 9.71
CA ILE A 8 -7.28 2.00 8.92
C ILE A 8 -6.60 3.21 9.59
N ASP A 9 -6.77 3.35 10.91
CA ASP A 9 -6.13 4.44 11.68
C ASP A 9 -4.59 4.33 11.60
N GLU A 10 -4.04 3.10 11.60
CA GLU A 10 -2.62 2.85 11.38
C GLU A 10 -2.15 3.25 9.97
N ILE A 11 -2.89 2.88 8.93
CA ILE A 11 -2.59 3.27 7.53
C ILE A 11 -2.55 4.79 7.39
N ASN A 12 -3.58 5.48 7.91
CA ASN A 12 -3.69 6.93 7.82
C ASN A 12 -2.52 7.61 8.53
N ARG A 13 -2.16 7.14 9.74
CA ARG A 13 -1.00 7.66 10.46
C ARG A 13 0.29 7.52 9.63
N PHE A 14 0.52 6.38 8.99
CA PHE A 14 1.72 6.22 8.16
C PHE A 14 1.72 7.07 6.90
N LEU A 15 0.55 7.32 6.29
CA LEU A 15 0.42 8.28 5.18
C LEU A 15 0.76 9.70 5.63
N ASP A 16 0.25 10.13 6.78
CA ASP A 16 0.54 11.45 7.34
C ASP A 16 2.04 11.60 7.68
N GLU A 17 2.62 10.62 8.37
CA GLU A 17 4.06 10.60 8.72
C GLU A 17 4.95 10.59 7.47
N LEU A 18 4.57 9.86 6.41
CA LEU A 18 5.28 9.88 5.14
C LEU A 18 5.22 11.27 4.49
N LYS A 19 4.04 11.88 4.46
CA LYS A 19 3.83 13.20 3.86
C LYS A 19 4.64 14.29 4.54
N GLU A 20 4.83 14.21 5.86
CA GLU A 20 5.66 15.16 6.61
C GLU A 20 7.14 15.12 6.25
N ILE A 21 7.63 13.95 5.81
CA ILE A 21 9.05 13.75 5.47
C ILE A 21 9.32 13.68 3.97
N PHE A 22 8.28 13.63 3.14
CA PHE A 22 8.44 13.40 1.71
C PHE A 22 9.12 14.61 1.07
N PRO A 23 10.22 14.41 0.32
CA PRO A 23 10.97 15.50 -0.26
C PRO A 23 10.21 16.18 -1.41
N GLU A 24 10.52 17.45 -1.66
CA GLU A 24 9.83 18.27 -2.66
C GLU A 24 10.04 17.80 -4.10
N ASN A 25 11.13 17.07 -4.36
CA ASN A 25 11.50 16.58 -5.69
C ASN A 25 12.43 15.36 -5.60
N TYR A 26 12.61 14.71 -6.74
CA TYR A 26 13.45 13.52 -6.87
C TYR A 26 14.93 13.77 -6.50
N GLU A 27 15.49 14.95 -6.80
CA GLU A 27 16.90 15.23 -6.49
C GLU A 27 17.15 15.24 -4.98
N MET A 28 16.22 15.79 -4.19
CA MET A 28 16.27 15.74 -2.73
C MET A 28 16.05 14.34 -2.17
N TYR A 29 15.20 13.54 -2.83
CA TYR A 29 15.00 12.13 -2.51
C TYR A 29 16.29 11.30 -2.72
N ASP A 30 16.94 11.45 -3.87
CA ASP A 30 18.10 10.64 -4.24
C ASP A 30 19.39 11.07 -3.49
N SER A 31 19.54 12.35 -3.20
CA SER A 31 20.75 12.89 -2.56
C SER A 31 20.82 12.66 -1.04
N ASP A 32 19.72 12.39 -0.35
CA ASP A 32 19.69 12.07 1.09
C ASP A 32 19.23 10.64 1.36
N LEU A 33 20.21 9.76 1.57
CA LEU A 33 20.01 8.35 1.90
C LEU A 33 19.08 8.13 3.11
N LYS A 34 19.07 9.03 4.10
CA LYS A 34 18.20 8.88 5.28
C LYS A 34 16.74 9.15 4.92
N THR A 35 16.50 10.24 4.20
CA THR A 35 15.17 10.61 3.72
C THR A 35 14.61 9.53 2.80
N LYS A 36 15.42 9.06 1.85
CA LYS A 36 15.08 7.94 0.96
C LYS A 36 14.66 6.69 1.74
N ALA A 37 15.52 6.20 2.64
CA ALA A 37 15.25 5.01 3.43
C ALA A 37 14.01 5.16 4.31
N ALA A 38 13.75 6.36 4.85
CA ALA A 38 12.55 6.64 5.62
C ALA A 38 11.28 6.59 4.76
N CYS A 39 11.31 7.19 3.57
CA CYS A 39 10.19 7.16 2.61
C CYS A 39 9.88 5.72 2.16
N GLU A 40 10.91 4.96 1.75
CA GLU A 40 10.79 3.55 1.40
C GLU A 40 10.20 2.74 2.55
N ARG A 41 10.65 2.98 3.79
CA ARG A 41 10.14 2.28 4.97
C ARG A 41 8.66 2.57 5.25
N TYR A 42 8.21 3.81 5.06
CA TYR A 42 6.79 4.11 5.20
C TYR A 42 5.97 3.49 4.07
N PHE A 43 6.45 3.54 2.82
CA PHE A 43 5.83 2.84 1.71
C PHE A 43 5.64 1.36 2.03
N GLU A 44 6.68 0.67 2.51
CA GLU A 44 6.58 -0.72 2.96
C GLU A 44 5.48 -0.94 3.99
N LYS A 45 5.46 -0.11 5.05
CA LYS A 45 4.49 -0.22 6.15
C LYS A 45 3.06 0.00 5.68
N ILE A 46 2.84 0.97 4.80
CA ILE A 46 1.51 1.29 4.25
C ILE A 46 0.99 0.10 3.43
N ILE A 47 1.82 -0.43 2.53
CA ILE A 47 1.42 -1.57 1.68
C ILE A 47 1.19 -2.83 2.52
N GLU A 48 2.03 -3.11 3.52
CA GLU A 48 1.85 -4.24 4.44
C GLU A 48 0.55 -4.09 5.24
N SER A 49 0.25 -2.88 5.71
CA SER A 49 -0.99 -2.59 6.45
C SER A 49 -2.23 -2.71 5.57
N ALA A 50 -2.14 -2.36 4.29
CA ALA A 50 -3.21 -2.55 3.32
C ALA A 50 -3.47 -4.04 3.03
N VAL A 51 -2.41 -4.85 2.92
CA VAL A 51 -2.53 -6.31 2.81
C VAL A 51 -3.20 -6.89 4.06
N ASP A 52 -2.74 -6.53 5.26
CA ASP A 52 -3.36 -6.94 6.52
C ASP A 52 -4.85 -6.60 6.57
N LEU A 53 -5.22 -5.40 6.14
CA LEU A 53 -6.60 -4.95 6.08
C LEU A 53 -7.42 -5.83 5.12
N ALA A 54 -6.88 -6.15 3.94
CA ALA A 54 -7.51 -7.07 3.00
C ALA A 54 -7.76 -8.45 3.62
N PHE A 55 -6.76 -9.04 4.28
CA PHE A 55 -6.89 -10.33 4.96
C PHE A 55 -7.94 -10.29 6.08
N ILE A 56 -7.94 -9.25 6.91
CA ILE A 56 -8.95 -9.06 7.98
C ILE A 56 -10.35 -8.99 7.37
N PHE A 57 -10.52 -8.23 6.28
CA PHE A 57 -11.81 -8.03 5.63
C PHE A 57 -12.33 -9.32 4.99
N ILE A 58 -11.49 -10.03 4.23
CA ILE A 58 -11.78 -11.34 3.63
C ILE A 58 -12.28 -12.32 4.69
N LYS A 59 -11.58 -12.40 5.83
CA LYS A 59 -11.96 -13.26 6.94
C LYS A 59 -13.33 -12.92 7.52
N ILE A 60 -13.63 -11.63 7.68
CA ILE A 60 -14.92 -11.16 8.21
C ILE A 60 -16.07 -11.49 7.23
N LYS A 61 -15.84 -11.28 5.93
CA LYS A 61 -16.80 -11.60 4.86
C LYS A 61 -16.89 -13.09 4.54
N LYS A 62 -16.09 -13.94 5.21
CA LYS A 62 -16.01 -15.40 4.98
C LYS A 62 -15.72 -15.75 3.52
N LEU A 63 -14.89 -14.94 2.87
CA LEU A 63 -14.43 -15.16 1.50
C LEU A 63 -13.34 -16.25 1.45
N PRO A 64 -12.99 -16.77 0.26
CA PRO A 64 -11.89 -17.72 0.12
C PRO A 64 -10.59 -17.22 0.76
N VAL A 65 -9.80 -18.14 1.32
CA VAL A 65 -8.53 -17.80 1.96
C VAL A 65 -7.48 -17.47 0.89
N PRO A 66 -6.82 -16.30 0.94
CA PRO A 66 -5.79 -15.94 -0.02
C PRO A 66 -4.59 -16.88 0.07
N GLN A 67 -4.01 -17.24 -1.08
CA GLN A 67 -2.78 -18.04 -1.13
C GLN A 67 -1.53 -17.21 -0.85
N ASP A 68 -1.57 -15.93 -1.22
CA ASP A 68 -0.51 -14.94 -1.00
C ASP A 68 -1.10 -13.53 -0.88
N ASP A 69 -0.23 -12.54 -0.65
CA ASP A 69 -0.64 -11.14 -0.50
C ASP A 69 -1.34 -10.57 -1.73
N ALA A 70 -0.90 -10.93 -2.93
CA ALA A 70 -1.49 -10.42 -4.17
C ALA A 70 -2.88 -11.03 -4.40
N ASP A 71 -3.05 -12.29 -4.02
CA ASP A 71 -4.33 -13.00 -4.08
C ASP A 71 -5.37 -12.35 -3.17
N SER A 72 -4.95 -11.70 -2.08
CA SER A 72 -5.89 -10.96 -1.20
C SER A 72 -6.64 -9.87 -1.97
N PHE A 73 -5.95 -9.04 -2.75
CA PHE A 73 -6.59 -8.01 -3.58
C PHE A 73 -7.42 -8.61 -4.72
N LYS A 74 -6.95 -9.68 -5.37
CA LYS A 74 -7.71 -10.39 -6.41
C LYS A 74 -9.03 -10.97 -5.88
N ILE A 75 -9.03 -11.47 -4.65
CA ILE A 75 -10.25 -11.98 -4.01
C ILE A 75 -11.26 -10.85 -3.77
N LEU A 76 -10.79 -9.68 -3.31
CA LEU A 76 -11.66 -8.52 -3.15
C LEU A 76 -12.25 -8.03 -4.49
N GLU A 77 -11.45 -8.01 -5.54
CA GLU A 77 -11.89 -7.69 -6.91
C GLU A 77 -12.95 -8.67 -7.42
N LYS A 78 -12.70 -9.98 -7.32
CA LYS A 78 -13.63 -11.03 -7.76
C LYS A 78 -14.98 -10.92 -7.06
N ASN A 79 -15.00 -10.42 -5.82
CA ASN A 79 -16.21 -10.19 -5.04
C ASN A 79 -16.77 -8.76 -5.20
N LYS A 80 -16.23 -7.97 -6.14
CA LYS A 80 -16.68 -6.61 -6.48
C LYS A 80 -16.58 -5.59 -5.34
N ILE A 81 -15.74 -5.86 -4.35
CA ILE A 81 -15.49 -4.94 -3.21
C ILE A 81 -14.59 -3.80 -3.68
N ILE A 82 -13.57 -4.12 -4.47
CA ILE A 82 -12.74 -3.17 -5.20
C ILE A 82 -12.89 -3.42 -6.70
N ASP A 83 -12.62 -2.40 -7.51
CA ASP A 83 -12.55 -2.57 -8.95
C ASP A 83 -11.19 -3.13 -9.40
N LYS A 84 -11.14 -3.53 -10.66
CA LYS A 84 -9.98 -4.17 -11.27
C LYS A 84 -8.77 -3.23 -11.32
N GLU A 85 -8.99 -1.95 -11.61
CA GLU A 85 -7.91 -0.96 -11.67
C GLU A 85 -7.21 -0.82 -10.32
N LEU A 86 -8.00 -0.65 -9.24
CA LEU A 86 -7.47 -0.56 -7.89
C LEU A 86 -6.76 -1.85 -7.45
N SER A 87 -7.34 -3.02 -7.77
CA SER A 87 -6.72 -4.33 -7.52
C SER A 87 -5.34 -4.43 -8.18
N GLU A 88 -5.23 -4.09 -9.47
CA GLU A 88 -3.97 -4.12 -10.21
C GLU A 88 -2.94 -3.13 -9.65
N ASN A 89 -3.36 -1.93 -9.24
CA ASN A 89 -2.47 -0.93 -8.66
C ASN A 89 -1.91 -1.39 -7.31
N LEU A 90 -2.74 -1.92 -6.42
CA LEU A 90 -2.31 -2.44 -5.11
C LEU A 90 -1.36 -3.64 -5.26
N ILE A 91 -1.61 -4.52 -6.23
CA ILE A 91 -0.71 -5.65 -6.55
C ILE A 91 0.64 -5.15 -7.06
N LYS A 92 0.65 -4.12 -7.93
CA LYS A 92 1.90 -3.49 -8.42
C LYS A 92 2.68 -2.84 -7.27
N ALA A 93 2.01 -2.10 -6.40
CA ALA A 93 2.64 -1.47 -5.23
C ALA A 93 3.24 -2.53 -4.28
N LYS A 94 2.55 -3.65 -4.08
CA LYS A 94 3.09 -4.82 -3.37
C LYS A 94 4.31 -5.43 -4.05
N GLY A 95 4.31 -5.49 -5.38
CA GLY A 95 5.46 -5.91 -6.17
C GLY A 95 6.68 -5.01 -5.92
N MET A 96 6.48 -3.69 -6.01
CA MET A 96 7.50 -2.68 -5.74
C MET A 96 8.06 -2.80 -4.32
N ARG A 97 7.20 -2.99 -3.31
CA ARG A 97 7.59 -3.24 -1.91
C ARG A 97 8.55 -4.43 -1.78
N ASN A 98 8.35 -5.51 -2.55
CA ASN A 98 9.25 -6.67 -2.51
C ASN A 98 10.61 -6.37 -3.19
N ILE A 99 10.63 -5.54 -4.22
CA ILE A 99 11.86 -5.13 -4.91
C ILE A 99 12.72 -4.27 -3.98
N ILE A 100 12.09 -3.30 -3.29
CA ILE A 100 12.74 -2.45 -2.28
C ILE A 100 13.39 -3.31 -1.19
N ILE A 101 12.62 -4.24 -0.60
CA ILE A 101 13.08 -5.07 0.53
C ILE A 101 14.22 -6.02 0.14
N HIS A 102 14.07 -6.72 -0.98
CA HIS A 102 14.99 -7.79 -1.34
C HIS A 102 16.17 -7.34 -2.19
N GLN A 103 16.22 -6.07 -2.60
CA GLN A 103 17.23 -5.52 -3.51
C GLN A 103 17.43 -6.39 -4.77
N TYR A 104 16.37 -7.06 -5.24
CA TYR A 104 16.45 -7.88 -6.44
C TYR A 104 16.60 -6.95 -7.66
N GLY A 105 17.82 -6.82 -8.16
CA GLY A 105 18.15 -6.00 -9.31
C GLY A 105 18.52 -4.55 -8.94
N LYS A 106 18.64 -3.70 -9.97
CA LYS A 106 18.85 -2.27 -9.78
C LYS A 106 17.49 -1.65 -9.47
N ILE A 107 17.30 -1.15 -8.24
CA ILE A 107 16.11 -0.37 -7.88
C ILE A 107 16.11 0.86 -8.78
N ASP A 108 14.97 1.12 -9.41
CA ASP A 108 14.74 2.35 -10.15
C ASP A 108 14.09 3.33 -9.19
N ASP A 109 14.92 4.20 -8.63
CA ASP A 109 14.54 5.13 -7.58
C ASP A 109 13.54 6.18 -8.07
N GLU A 110 13.59 6.54 -9.36
CA GLU A 110 12.61 7.43 -9.99
C GLU A 110 11.22 6.77 -10.00
N LEU A 111 11.15 5.46 -10.28
CA LEU A 111 9.87 4.73 -10.23
C LEU A 111 9.32 4.63 -8.81
N VAL A 112 10.18 4.46 -7.80
CA VAL A 112 9.75 4.44 -6.39
C VAL A 112 9.24 5.82 -5.98
N PHE A 113 9.98 6.87 -6.31
CA PHE A 113 9.57 8.25 -6.02
C PHE A 113 8.22 8.58 -6.68
N ASP A 114 8.05 8.31 -7.99
CA ASP A 114 6.78 8.52 -8.70
C ASP A 114 5.63 7.73 -8.08
N ALA A 115 5.87 6.48 -7.68
CA ALA A 115 4.83 5.67 -7.06
C ALA A 115 4.38 6.25 -5.70
N ILE A 116 5.30 6.74 -4.89
CA ILE A 116 4.98 7.37 -3.61
C ILE A 116 4.27 8.71 -3.84
N GLU A 117 4.79 9.57 -4.72
CA GLU A 117 4.27 10.91 -4.97
C GLU A 117 2.88 10.88 -5.62
N ASN A 118 2.72 10.07 -6.69
CA ASN A 118 1.59 10.23 -7.61
C ASN A 118 0.49 9.18 -7.45
N LYS A 119 0.76 8.05 -6.77
CA LYS A 119 -0.15 6.88 -6.76
C LYS A 119 -0.55 6.43 -5.36
N LEU A 120 0.41 6.33 -4.44
CA LEU A 120 0.23 5.69 -3.14
C LEU A 120 -0.97 6.23 -2.34
N GLU A 121 -1.00 7.55 -2.08
CA GLU A 121 -2.06 8.15 -1.24
C GLU A 121 -3.45 7.93 -1.87
N LYS A 122 -3.56 8.09 -3.18
CA LYS A 122 -4.81 7.93 -3.93
C LYS A 122 -5.32 6.48 -3.84
N ASP A 123 -4.48 5.52 -4.22
CA ASP A 123 -4.87 4.11 -4.28
C ASP A 123 -5.23 3.58 -2.87
N ILE A 124 -4.45 3.94 -1.86
CA ILE A 124 -4.70 3.51 -0.48
C ILE A 124 -5.95 4.15 0.10
N SER A 125 -6.18 5.43 -0.14
CA SER A 125 -7.39 6.12 0.31
C SER A 125 -8.64 5.56 -0.35
N GLU A 126 -8.57 5.24 -1.66
CA GLU A 126 -9.66 4.58 -2.34
C GLU A 126 -9.92 3.18 -1.78
N PHE A 127 -8.87 2.40 -1.54
CA PHE A 127 -8.98 1.07 -0.93
C PHE A 127 -9.69 1.12 0.42
N VAL A 128 -9.23 1.99 1.33
CA VAL A 128 -9.85 2.20 2.65
C VAL A 128 -11.33 2.55 2.48
N LYS A 129 -11.65 3.51 1.60
CA LYS A 129 -13.04 3.94 1.36
C LYS A 129 -13.93 2.81 0.86
N LYS A 130 -13.46 1.95 -0.05
CA LYS A 130 -14.21 0.79 -0.54
C LYS A 130 -14.51 -0.19 0.59
N ILE A 131 -13.52 -0.49 1.42
CA ILE A 131 -13.65 -1.37 2.60
C ILE A 131 -14.64 -0.80 3.62
N GLU A 132 -14.65 0.52 3.82
CA GLU A 132 -15.58 1.15 4.76
C GLU A 132 -17.03 1.17 4.28
N ASN A 133 -17.25 1.28 2.97
CA ASN A 133 -18.58 1.32 2.36
C ASN A 133 -19.20 -0.07 2.20
N ASP A 134 -18.39 -1.12 2.07
CA ASP A 134 -18.84 -2.51 1.97
C ASP A 134 -19.14 -3.12 3.37
N LYS A 135 -19.67 -2.35 4.34
CA LYS A 135 -19.99 -2.88 5.67
C LYS A 135 -21.27 -3.71 5.67
#